data_AF-A0A8J7IS59-F1
#
_entry.id   AF-A0A8J7IS59-F1
#
_cell.length_a   1.000
_cell.length_b   1.000
_cell.length_c   1.000
_cell.angle_alpha   90.00
_cell.angle_beta   90.00
_cell.angle_gamma   90.00
#
_symmetry.space_group_name_H-M   'P 1'
#
loop_
_entity.id
_entity.type
_entity.pdbx_description
1 polymer ?
#
loop_
_entity_poly.entity_id
_entity_poly.type
_entity_poly.pdbx_seq_one_letter_code
_entity_poly.pdbx_strand_id
1 'polypeptide(L)'
;MFQTSRPDACLTTKLIDSLYCEALVLADEARSAFEETDITLSPRETLALSCESLKVTTRLMQVIAWLLNQKAYRAGELTLDELHTEERSLGYAVASDEELVALLRAGPAYLARQSEDLYYRVHRMAARLKGTYREQQPVHDLHDRLERAF
;
A
#
# COMPACT_ATOMS: atom_id res chain seq x y z
N MET A 1 -16.64 5.68 34.06
CA MET A 1 -16.86 6.98 33.41
C MET A 1 -16.42 6.82 31.97
N PHE A 2 -17.34 7.04 31.02
CA PHE A 2 -17.28 6.56 29.63
C PHE A 2 -15.98 6.95 28.89
N GLN A 3 -15.19 5.96 28.47
CA GLN A 3 -14.27 6.11 27.34
C GLN A 3 -15.12 6.31 26.09
N THR A 4 -15.28 7.56 25.69
CA THR A 4 -15.77 7.92 24.36
C THR A 4 -14.71 7.45 23.37
N SER A 5 -14.84 6.22 22.87
CA SER A 5 -14.06 5.74 21.71
C SER A 5 -14.32 6.70 20.56
N ARG A 6 -13.31 7.51 20.23
CA ARG A 6 -13.37 8.42 19.10
C ARG A 6 -13.38 7.55 17.83
N PRO A 7 -14.44 7.56 17.01
CA PRO A 7 -14.63 6.61 15.92
C PRO A 7 -13.69 6.80 14.71
N ASP A 8 -12.73 7.73 14.78
CA ASP A 8 -12.04 8.25 13.58
C ASP A 8 -10.75 7.50 13.19
N ALA A 9 -10.28 6.54 13.99
CA ALA A 9 -8.96 5.90 13.77
C ALA A 9 -9.01 4.54 13.03
N CYS A 10 -10.20 4.02 12.69
CA CYS A 10 -10.34 2.69 12.08
C CYS A 10 -11.05 2.77 10.72
N LEU A 11 -10.48 2.10 9.71
CA LEU A 11 -11.12 1.96 8.39
C LEU A 11 -12.38 1.10 8.48
N THR A 12 -13.33 1.28 7.57
CA THR A 12 -14.54 0.43 7.49
C THR A 12 -14.24 -0.90 6.77
N THR A 13 -14.94 -1.99 7.12
CA THR A 13 -14.69 -3.33 6.55
C THR A 13 -14.91 -3.30 5.05
N LYS A 14 -16.00 -2.64 4.63
CA LYS A 14 -16.36 -2.46 3.23
C LYS A 14 -15.27 -1.76 2.43
N LEU A 15 -14.61 -0.74 3.00
CA LEU A 15 -13.52 -0.04 2.32
C LEU A 15 -12.29 -0.92 2.19
N ILE A 16 -11.91 -1.65 3.26
CA ILE A 16 -10.77 -2.58 3.23
C ILE A 16 -11.02 -3.68 2.19
N ASP A 17 -12.19 -4.30 2.21
CA ASP A 17 -12.55 -5.37 1.28
C ASP A 17 -12.59 -4.87 -0.17
N SER A 18 -13.14 -3.68 -0.41
CA SER A 18 -13.16 -3.07 -1.74
C SER A 18 -11.74 -2.83 -2.29
N LEU A 19 -10.85 -2.25 -1.48
CA LEU A 19 -9.46 -1.99 -1.89
C LEU A 19 -8.66 -3.29 -2.07
N TYR A 20 -8.96 -4.29 -1.24
CA TYR A 20 -8.32 -5.60 -1.34
C TYR A 20 -8.74 -6.33 -2.62
N CYS A 21 -10.02 -6.30 -2.95
CA CYS A 21 -10.52 -6.81 -4.23
C CYS A 21 -9.93 -6.04 -5.41
N GLU A 22 -9.90 -4.70 -5.36
CA GLU A 22 -9.28 -3.85 -6.40
C GLU A 22 -7.80 -4.25 -6.62
N ALA A 23 -7.03 -4.41 -5.54
CA ALA A 23 -5.63 -4.81 -5.62
C ALA A 23 -5.44 -6.23 -6.20
N LEU A 24 -6.30 -7.19 -5.82
CA LEU A 24 -6.23 -8.55 -6.35
C LEU A 24 -6.60 -8.63 -7.84
N VAL A 25 -7.62 -7.87 -8.27
CA VAL A 25 -8.00 -7.78 -9.68
C VAL A 25 -6.84 -7.20 -10.50
N LEU A 26 -6.27 -6.07 -10.06
CA LEU A 26 -5.11 -5.48 -10.73
C LEU A 26 -3.90 -6.43 -10.77
N ALA A 27 -3.70 -7.24 -9.73
CA ALA A 27 -2.59 -8.21 -9.68
C ALA A 27 -2.78 -9.35 -10.68
N ASP A 28 -4.00 -9.85 -10.85
CA ASP A 28 -4.30 -10.88 -11.84
C ASP A 28 -4.23 -10.32 -13.28
N GLU A 29 -4.79 -9.13 -13.51
CA GLU A 29 -4.66 -8.43 -14.79
C GLU A 29 -3.19 -8.17 -15.14
N ALA A 30 -2.38 -7.75 -14.17
CA ALA A 30 -0.94 -7.55 -14.35
C ALA A 30 -0.23 -8.84 -14.76
N ARG A 31 -0.51 -9.94 -14.06
CA ARG A 31 0.05 -11.26 -14.41
C ARG A 31 -0.23 -11.60 -15.87
N SER A 32 -1.50 -11.50 -16.30
CA SER A 32 -1.88 -11.80 -17.68
C SER A 32 -1.22 -10.84 -18.69
N ALA A 33 -1.20 -9.54 -18.39
CA ALA A 33 -0.76 -8.52 -19.34
C ALA A 33 0.77 -8.49 -19.54
N PHE A 34 1.55 -8.86 -18.52
CA PHE A 34 3.01 -8.92 -18.59
C PHE A 34 3.54 -10.27 -19.10
N GLU A 35 2.77 -11.36 -18.96
CA GLU A 35 3.09 -12.68 -19.55
C GLU A 35 2.92 -12.71 -21.07
N GLU A 36 2.00 -11.89 -21.61
CA GLU A 36 1.85 -11.65 -23.04
C GLU A 36 3.11 -10.99 -23.61
N THR A 37 4.07 -11.83 -24.01
CA THR A 37 5.34 -11.42 -24.62
C THR A 37 5.21 -11.43 -26.13
N ASP A 38 5.35 -10.25 -26.73
CA ASP A 38 5.48 -10.12 -28.18
C ASP A 38 6.96 -10.36 -28.55
N ILE A 39 7.22 -11.27 -29.47
CA ILE A 39 8.58 -11.62 -29.94
C ILE A 39 9.26 -10.49 -30.74
N THR A 40 8.59 -9.34 -30.87
CA THR A 40 8.99 -8.20 -31.70
C THR A 40 9.52 -6.99 -30.92
N LEU A 41 9.54 -7.03 -29.58
CA LEU A 41 9.97 -5.90 -28.76
C LEU A 41 11.44 -5.53 -28.99
N SER A 42 11.72 -4.24 -29.12
CA SER A 42 13.08 -3.72 -29.09
C SER A 42 13.73 -3.91 -27.71
N PRO A 43 15.08 -3.82 -27.61
CA PRO A 43 15.76 -3.91 -26.30
C PRO A 43 15.26 -2.88 -25.29
N ARG A 44 14.89 -1.67 -25.75
CA ARG A 44 14.39 -0.60 -24.88
C ARG A 44 12.98 -0.91 -24.35
N GLU A 45 12.10 -1.42 -25.20
CA GLU A 45 10.75 -1.83 -24.79
C GLU A 45 10.78 -3.04 -23.86
N THR A 46 11.69 -3.99 -24.12
CA THR A 46 11.92 -5.15 -23.24
C THR A 46 12.37 -4.72 -21.85
N LEU A 47 13.30 -3.77 -21.76
CA LEU A 47 13.73 -3.20 -20.50
C LEU A 47 12.58 -2.46 -19.78
N ALA A 48 11.84 -1.62 -20.51
CA ALA A 48 10.69 -0.91 -19.96
C ALA A 48 9.64 -1.87 -19.38
N LEU A 49 9.29 -2.93 -20.13
CA LEU A 49 8.34 -3.95 -19.69
C LEU A 49 8.82 -4.67 -18.43
N SER A 50 10.11 -5.02 -18.37
CA SER A 50 10.71 -5.69 -17.22
C SER A 50 10.74 -4.80 -15.98
N CYS A 51 11.13 -3.54 -16.13
CA CYS A 51 11.17 -2.57 -15.03
C CYS A 51 9.76 -2.28 -14.50
N GLU A 52 8.81 -1.98 -15.40
CA GLU A 52 7.46 -1.62 -14.99
C GLU A 52 6.70 -2.82 -14.40
N SER A 53 6.89 -4.05 -14.92
CA SER A 53 6.27 -5.25 -14.31
C SER A 53 6.73 -5.47 -12.86
N LEU A 54 8.03 -5.27 -12.58
CA LEU A 54 8.56 -5.37 -11.21
C LEU A 54 8.01 -4.27 -10.30
N LYS A 55 7.89 -3.03 -10.80
CA LYS A 55 7.30 -1.93 -10.03
C LYS A 55 5.83 -2.16 -9.74
N VAL A 56 5.04 -2.61 -10.71
CA VAL A 56 3.61 -2.90 -10.55
C VAL A 56 3.41 -4.00 -9.51
N THR A 57 4.09 -5.13 -9.67
CA THR A 57 3.96 -6.28 -8.76
C THR A 57 4.38 -5.91 -7.33
N THR A 58 5.47 -5.15 -7.17
CA THR A 58 5.93 -4.69 -5.85
C THR A 58 4.89 -3.78 -5.18
N ARG A 59 4.33 -2.80 -5.92
CA ARG A 59 3.28 -1.90 -5.41
C ARG A 59 2.05 -2.68 -4.95
N LEU A 60 1.54 -3.56 -5.79
CA LEU A 60 0.34 -4.35 -5.49
C LEU A 60 0.58 -5.26 -4.30
N MET A 61 1.74 -5.92 -4.23
CA MET A 61 2.09 -6.77 -3.09
C MET A 61 2.16 -5.99 -1.78
N GLN A 62 2.78 -4.80 -1.78
CA GLN A 62 2.84 -3.93 -0.60
C GLN A 62 1.42 -3.50 -0.15
N VAL A 63 0.57 -3.10 -1.08
CA VAL A 63 -0.83 -2.75 -0.80
C VAL A 63 -1.60 -3.93 -0.21
N ILE A 64 -1.48 -5.11 -0.82
CA ILE A 64 -2.14 -6.35 -0.37
C ILE A 64 -1.67 -6.70 1.04
N ALA A 65 -0.37 -6.71 1.31
CA ALA A 65 0.19 -7.03 2.62
C ALA A 65 -0.31 -6.06 3.70
N TRP A 66 -0.34 -4.76 3.40
CA TRP A 66 -0.86 -3.76 4.33
C TRP A 66 -2.35 -3.96 4.62
N LEU A 67 -3.18 -4.23 3.59
CA LEU A 67 -4.61 -4.48 3.75
C LEU A 67 -4.87 -5.77 4.54
N LEU A 68 -4.06 -6.81 4.38
CA LEU A 68 -4.17 -8.04 5.18
C LEU A 68 -3.93 -7.77 6.67
N ASN A 69 -2.96 -6.91 7.03
CA ASN A 69 -2.79 -6.49 8.42
C ASN A 69 -4.02 -5.76 8.97
N GLN A 70 -4.66 -4.90 8.15
CA GLN A 70 -5.93 -4.26 8.54
C GLN A 70 -7.05 -5.28 8.78
N LYS A 71 -7.14 -6.32 7.94
CA LYS A 71 -8.13 -7.40 8.11
C LYS A 71 -7.86 -8.22 9.38
N ALA A 72 -6.60 -8.58 9.65
CA ALA A 72 -6.20 -9.30 10.86
C ALA A 72 -6.54 -8.52 12.15
N TYR A 73 -6.26 -7.21 12.17
CA TYR A 73 -6.69 -6.34 13.29
C TYR A 73 -8.21 -6.38 13.50
N ARG A 74 -8.99 -6.32 12.42
CA ARG A 74 -10.47 -6.40 12.51
C ARG A 74 -11.01 -7.75 12.92
N ALA A 75 -10.28 -8.83 12.62
CA ALA A 75 -10.60 -10.16 13.10
C ALA A 75 -10.24 -10.35 14.58
N GLY A 76 -9.55 -9.39 15.20
CA GLY A 76 -9.05 -9.49 16.57
C GLY A 76 -7.76 -10.31 16.69
N GLU A 77 -7.11 -10.61 15.56
CA GLU A 77 -5.84 -11.37 15.51
C GLU A 77 -4.61 -10.48 15.75
N LEU A 78 -4.77 -9.16 15.60
CA LEU A 78 -3.74 -8.16 15.93
C LEU A 78 -4.32 -7.12 16.89
N THR A 79 -3.49 -6.65 17.81
CA THR A 79 -3.76 -5.45 18.61
C THR A 79 -3.50 -4.18 17.80
N LEU A 80 -3.98 -3.03 18.32
CA LEU A 80 -3.76 -1.73 17.67
C LEU A 80 -2.27 -1.37 17.64
N ASP A 81 -1.53 -1.68 18.71
CA ASP A 81 -0.10 -1.39 18.82
C ASP A 81 0.71 -2.24 17.83
N GLU A 82 0.38 -3.52 17.70
CA GLU A 82 1.00 -4.42 16.72
C GLU A 82 0.71 -4.01 15.26
N LEU A 83 -0.45 -3.42 15.00
CA LEU A 83 -0.81 -2.93 13.66
C LEU A 83 0.04 -1.74 13.22
N HIS A 84 0.46 -0.88 14.17
CA HIS A 84 1.15 0.37 13.90
C HIS A 84 2.69 0.27 13.93
N THR A 85 3.26 -0.94 13.96
CA THR A 85 4.72 -1.12 13.87
C THR A 85 5.27 -0.72 12.50
N GLU A 86 6.56 -0.39 12.44
CA GLU A 86 7.20 0.01 11.18
C GLU A 86 7.20 -1.11 10.14
N GLU A 87 7.33 -2.37 10.56
CA GLU A 87 7.32 -3.55 9.69
C GLU A 87 5.96 -3.78 9.02
N ARG A 88 4.87 -3.35 9.65
CA ARG A 88 3.51 -3.47 9.11
C ARG A 88 3.02 -2.20 8.43
N SER A 89 3.84 -1.15 8.41
CA SER A 89 3.55 0.06 7.66
C SER A 89 3.63 -0.18 6.16
N LEU A 90 2.90 0.61 5.38
CA LEU A 90 3.00 0.54 3.93
C LEU A 90 4.39 1.05 3.52
N GLY A 91 5.23 0.15 3.02
CA GLY A 91 6.59 0.46 2.59
C GLY A 91 6.64 1.42 1.41
N TYR A 92 7.84 1.89 1.09
CA TYR A 92 8.08 2.72 -0.10
C TYR A 92 8.01 1.88 -1.37
N ALA A 93 7.31 2.41 -2.37
CA ALA A 93 7.32 1.89 -3.73
C ALA A 93 7.92 2.91 -4.69
N VAL A 94 8.69 2.40 -5.66
CA VAL A 94 9.30 3.21 -6.71
C VAL A 94 8.20 3.64 -7.70
N ALA A 95 8.16 4.94 -8.00
CA ALA A 95 7.26 5.50 -9.00
C ALA A 95 7.56 4.96 -10.41
N SER A 96 6.51 4.92 -11.24
CA SER A 96 6.65 4.63 -12.67
C SER A 96 7.38 5.78 -13.37
N ASP A 97 8.19 5.45 -14.37
CA ASP A 97 8.84 6.44 -15.22
C ASP A 97 7.95 6.66 -16.45
N GLU A 98 7.37 7.85 -16.59
CA GLU A 98 6.40 8.11 -17.67
C GLU A 98 7.01 7.96 -19.07
N GLU A 99 8.32 8.21 -19.24
CA GLU A 99 9.00 7.97 -20.52
C GLU A 99 9.07 6.48 -20.83
N LEU A 100 9.30 5.62 -19.82
CA LEU A 100 9.30 4.17 -20.01
C LEU A 100 7.88 3.62 -20.17
N VAL A 101 6.90 4.15 -19.43
CA VAL A 101 5.49 3.78 -19.56
C VAL A 101 4.96 4.11 -20.94
N ALA A 102 5.38 5.22 -21.54
CA ALA A 102 4.99 5.63 -22.90
C ALA A 102 5.49 4.67 -23.99
N LEU A 103 6.49 3.84 -23.71
CA LEU A 103 6.98 2.80 -24.62
C LEU A 103 6.17 1.51 -24.54
N LEU A 104 5.32 1.36 -23.52
CA LEU A 104 4.53 0.15 -23.32
C LEU A 104 3.26 0.17 -24.16
N ARG A 105 2.81 -1.02 -24.55
CA ARG A 105 1.46 -1.22 -25.09
C ARG A 105 0.39 -0.82 -24.07
N ALA A 106 -0.82 -0.58 -24.55
CA ALA A 106 -1.91 0.00 -23.74
C ALA A 106 -2.19 -0.74 -22.41
N GLY A 107 -2.16 -2.08 -22.39
CA GLY A 107 -2.45 -2.89 -21.19
C GLY A 107 -1.44 -2.67 -20.04
N PRO A 108 -0.16 -3.04 -20.20
CA PRO A 108 0.91 -2.76 -19.26
C PRO A 108 1.03 -1.28 -18.87
N ALA A 109 0.86 -0.35 -19.81
CA ALA A 109 0.86 1.09 -19.50
C ALA A 109 -0.29 1.48 -18.57
N TYR A 110 -1.49 0.96 -18.83
CA TYR A 110 -2.66 1.15 -17.97
C TYR A 110 -2.40 0.60 -16.56
N LEU A 111 -1.89 -0.63 -16.45
CA LEU A 111 -1.59 -1.27 -15.17
C LEU A 111 -0.50 -0.55 -14.37
N ALA A 112 0.51 -0.01 -15.05
CA ALA A 112 1.53 0.84 -14.42
C ALA A 112 0.90 2.06 -13.72
N ARG A 113 -0.01 2.77 -14.41
CA ARG A 113 -0.68 3.94 -13.86
C ARG A 113 -1.73 3.58 -12.78
N GLN A 114 -2.53 2.53 -13.00
CA GLN A 114 -3.57 2.13 -12.04
C GLN A 114 -2.99 1.64 -10.72
N SER A 115 -1.95 0.81 -10.77
CA SER A 115 -1.28 0.37 -9.55
C SER A 115 -0.57 1.52 -8.82
N GLU A 116 -0.18 2.59 -9.53
CA GLU A 116 0.41 3.79 -8.94
C GLU A 116 -0.65 4.62 -8.20
N ASP A 117 -1.79 4.88 -8.84
CA ASP A 117 -2.91 5.58 -8.23
C ASP A 117 -3.42 4.84 -6.98
N LEU A 118 -3.62 3.53 -7.09
CA LEU A 118 -4.03 2.70 -5.96
C LEU A 118 -3.02 2.78 -4.82
N TYR A 119 -1.72 2.60 -5.12
CA TYR A 119 -0.66 2.70 -4.12
C TYR A 119 -0.69 4.06 -3.41
N TYR A 120 -0.75 5.17 -4.14
CA TYR A 120 -0.78 6.50 -3.53
C TYR A 120 -2.06 6.78 -2.73
N ARG A 121 -3.21 6.29 -3.18
CA ARG A 121 -4.48 6.36 -2.42
C ARG A 121 -4.33 5.64 -1.09
N VAL A 122 -3.85 4.40 -1.11
CA VAL A 122 -3.64 3.58 0.09
C VAL A 122 -2.56 4.18 0.99
N HIS A 123 -1.46 4.67 0.42
CA HIS A 123 -0.37 5.32 1.15
C HIS A 123 -0.84 6.57 1.91
N ARG A 124 -1.59 7.46 1.24
CA ARG A 124 -2.17 8.66 1.91
C ARG A 124 -3.10 8.27 3.04
N MET A 125 -3.91 7.22 2.86
CA MET A 125 -4.81 6.71 3.88
C MET A 125 -4.03 6.10 5.06
N ALA A 126 -3.03 5.27 4.79
CA ALA A 126 -2.16 4.67 5.81
C ALA A 126 -1.44 5.74 6.64
N ALA A 127 -0.89 6.77 5.98
CA ALA A 127 -0.23 7.90 6.65
C ALA A 127 -1.18 8.68 7.58
N ARG A 128 -2.43 8.90 7.15
CA ARG A 128 -3.46 9.57 7.99
C ARG A 128 -3.81 8.75 9.23
N LEU A 129 -3.97 7.44 9.08
CA LEU A 129 -4.24 6.54 10.22
C LEU A 129 -3.08 6.54 11.21
N LYS A 130 -1.84 6.43 10.72
CA LYS A 130 -0.63 6.47 11.57
C LYS A 130 -0.50 7.81 12.31
N GLY A 131 -0.80 8.93 11.65
CA GLY A 131 -0.82 10.26 12.28
C GLY A 131 -1.86 10.35 13.40
N THR A 132 -3.08 9.89 13.14
CA THR A 132 -4.17 9.89 14.13
C THR A 132 -3.84 9.01 15.34
N TYR A 133 -3.25 7.83 15.11
CA TYR A 133 -2.80 6.95 16.19
C TYR A 133 -1.72 7.60 17.06
N ARG A 134 -0.73 8.29 16.45
CA ARG A 134 0.32 8.99 17.18
C ARG A 134 -0.22 10.11 18.05
N GLU A 135 -1.18 10.89 17.56
CA GLU A 135 -1.85 11.93 18.35
C GLU A 135 -2.63 11.37 19.55
N GLN A 136 -3.10 10.12 19.46
CA GLN A 136 -3.83 9.44 20.53
C GLN A 136 -2.92 8.81 21.60
N GLN A 137 -1.60 8.83 21.43
CA GLN A 137 -0.61 8.27 22.37
C GLN A 137 0.25 9.35 23.08
N PRO A 138 -0.34 10.38 23.74
CA PRO A 138 0.43 11.46 24.39
C PRO A 138 1.23 11.02 25.63
N VAL A 139 0.95 9.83 26.18
CA VAL A 139 1.54 9.34 27.44
C VAL A 139 2.92 8.71 27.24
N HIS A 140 3.18 8.06 26.09
CA HIS A 140 4.53 7.60 25.75
C HIS A 140 5.52 8.76 25.62
N ASP A 141 5.05 9.89 25.07
CA ASP A 141 5.83 11.11 24.89
C ASP A 141 6.22 11.78 26.22
N LEU A 142 5.42 11.56 27.27
CA LEU A 142 5.71 12.02 28.63
C LEU A 142 6.67 11.08 29.37
N HIS A 143 6.55 9.76 29.20
CA HIS A 143 7.48 8.79 29.79
C HIS A 143 8.89 8.94 29.23
N ASP A 144 9.04 9.10 27.91
CA ASP A 144 10.31 9.38 27.25
C ASP A 144 10.99 10.67 27.75
N ARG A 145 10.20 11.71 28.05
CA ARG A 145 10.70 12.98 28.58
C ARG A 145 11.13 12.85 30.04
N LEU A 146 10.48 11.98 30.82
CA LEU A 146 10.86 11.69 32.19
C LEU A 146 12.14 10.83 32.25
N GLU A 147 12.28 9.83 31.40
CA GLU A 147 13.49 8.99 31.32
C GLU A 147 14.74 9.75 30.87
N ARG A 148 14.60 10.86 30.13
CA ARG A 148 15.71 11.74 29.72
C ARG A 148 16.02 12.85 30.72
N ALA A 149 15.15 13.11 31.69
CA ALA A 149 15.29 14.18 32.67
C ALA A 149 15.96 13.72 33.99
N PHE A 150 16.21 12.43 34.13
CA PHE A 150 16.94 11.79 35.22
C PHE A 150 18.10 10.95 34.67
#